data_AF-A0A3M0YBX8-F1
#
_entry.id   AF-A0A3M0YBX8-F1
#
_cell.length_a   1.000
_cell.length_b   1.000
_cell.length_c   1.000
_cell.angle_alpha   90.00
_cell.angle_beta   90.00
_cell.angle_gamma   90.00
#
_symmetry.space_group_name_H-M   'P 1'
#
loop_
_entity.id
_entity.type
_entity.pdbx_description
1 polymer ?
#
loop_
_entity_poly.entity_id
_entity_poly.type
_entity_poly.pdbx_seq_one_letter_code
_entity_poly.pdbx_strand_id
1 'polypeptide(L)'
;EVDIRRVIPDPERSINKGGLAPLGEARQNWTFKQLRAIAKKYGFSLATPIKDIPKEALDLILYGGGEKIQVAHKRADDDEEQVYDLTYEGLTGMLRRWYEETSSEKVRQWAEEFMTVQTCPDCAGYRLRKESLHFRIAGKHIGELARMDLATLHRWIEEVEPTLSERQRTIGRDIFKELRLRIGFLLDVGLDYLSLDRPARTLSGGESQRIRLATQIGSKLTGITYILDEPSIGLHQRDNHRLIEALRELVDIGNTVIVVEHDRDIMLASDYIIDLGPGAGKHGGGVVGQGTPEAFAKTDTLTAQYLRGTRRIEVPAQRRAGSGKWLELKGATGHNLKDVDVAIPLGTFTCITGVSGSGKSSLINETLYPALRQHFYKSLKNPLPFREIKGLDHINKVIDIDQSPIGRTPRSNPATYTGVFTEIRKLFADLPESKIRGYKPGRFSFNVKGGRCETCKGSGMRVIEMNFLPDVYVECETCLGRRYNRETLEVLYKGKSISDVLEMTVDE
;
A
#
# COMPACT_ATOMS: atom_id res chain seq x y z
N GLU A 1 -11.11 1.17 -17.07
CA GLU A 1 -11.38 0.39 -18.30
C GLU A 1 -10.46 -0.81 -18.39
N VAL A 2 -10.82 -1.87 -19.12
CA VAL A 2 -9.94 -3.01 -19.34
C VAL A 2 -8.81 -2.60 -20.29
N ASP A 3 -7.56 -2.84 -19.89
CA ASP A 3 -6.39 -2.53 -20.71
C ASP A 3 -5.97 -3.78 -21.49
N ILE A 4 -6.15 -3.72 -22.81
CA ILE A 4 -5.85 -4.83 -23.72
C ILE A 4 -4.36 -5.22 -23.66
N ARG A 5 -3.45 -4.28 -23.39
CA ARG A 5 -2.02 -4.59 -23.23
C ARG A 5 -1.73 -5.43 -21.99
N ARG A 6 -2.58 -5.33 -20.95
CA ARG A 6 -2.48 -6.19 -19.76
C ARG A 6 -3.15 -7.54 -19.98
N VAL A 7 -4.19 -7.59 -20.80
CA VAL A 7 -4.86 -8.84 -21.20
C VAL A 7 -3.95 -9.68 -22.11
N ILE A 8 -3.22 -9.03 -23.02
CA ILE A 8 -2.26 -9.62 -23.96
C ILE A 8 -0.88 -8.95 -23.75
N PRO A 9 -0.11 -9.38 -22.73
CA PRO A 9 1.20 -8.79 -22.44
C PRO A 9 2.27 -9.18 -23.46
N ASP A 10 2.12 -10.34 -24.12
CA ASP A 10 3.07 -10.87 -25.10
C ASP A 10 2.30 -11.44 -26.32
N PRO A 11 2.22 -10.68 -27.43
CA PRO A 11 1.53 -11.12 -28.65
C PRO A 11 2.16 -12.33 -29.35
N GLU A 12 3.43 -12.65 -29.07
CA GLU A 12 4.13 -13.83 -29.63
C GLU A 12 3.69 -15.12 -28.93
N ARG A 13 3.11 -15.01 -27.73
CA ARG A 13 2.68 -16.16 -26.94
C ARG A 13 1.32 -16.65 -27.41
N SER A 14 1.17 -17.97 -27.53
CA SER A 14 -0.09 -18.59 -27.91
C SER A 14 -1.07 -18.72 -26.74
N ILE A 15 -2.36 -18.90 -27.06
CA ILE A 15 -3.41 -19.08 -26.04
C ILE A 15 -3.13 -20.30 -25.16
N ASN A 16 -2.63 -21.40 -25.71
CA ASN A 16 -2.28 -22.62 -24.96
C ASN A 16 -1.24 -22.36 -23.87
N LYS A 17 -0.24 -21.52 -24.18
CA LYS A 17 0.80 -21.14 -23.23
C LYS A 17 0.37 -20.00 -22.32
N GLY A 18 -0.89 -19.54 -22.36
CA GLY A 18 -1.36 -18.42 -21.55
C GLY A 18 -0.99 -17.04 -22.08
N GLY A 19 -1.03 -16.85 -23.41
CA GLY A 19 -0.92 -15.52 -24.02
C GLY A 19 -2.06 -14.56 -23.65
N LEU A 20 -3.23 -15.11 -23.25
CA LEU A 20 -4.33 -14.36 -22.64
C LEU A 20 -4.15 -14.41 -21.11
N ALA A 21 -3.54 -13.38 -20.54
CA ALA A 21 -3.11 -13.37 -19.14
C ALA A 21 -4.23 -13.65 -18.12
N PRO A 22 -5.48 -13.15 -18.27
CA PRO A 22 -6.57 -13.45 -17.34
C PRO A 22 -6.97 -14.93 -17.31
N LEU A 23 -6.77 -15.68 -18.40
CA LEU A 23 -7.20 -17.08 -18.49
C LEU A 23 -6.11 -18.06 -18.04
N GLY A 24 -4.85 -17.62 -18.06
CA GLY A 24 -3.69 -18.47 -17.80
C GLY A 24 -3.53 -19.55 -18.87
N GLU A 25 -2.82 -20.63 -18.52
CA GLU A 25 -2.60 -21.76 -19.42
C GLU A 25 -3.90 -22.53 -19.74
N ALA A 26 -3.92 -23.19 -20.90
CA ALA A 26 -5.09 -23.93 -21.35
C ALA A 26 -5.55 -25.01 -20.35
N ARG A 27 -6.83 -24.94 -19.97
CA ARG A 27 -7.48 -25.90 -19.07
C ARG A 27 -8.70 -26.51 -19.73
N GLN A 28 -9.17 -27.64 -19.20
CA GLN A 28 -10.46 -28.22 -19.60
C GLN A 28 -11.61 -27.53 -18.86
N ASN A 29 -11.86 -26.26 -19.15
CA ASN A 29 -12.99 -25.51 -18.59
C ASN A 29 -13.90 -24.98 -19.71
N TRP A 30 -15.04 -24.44 -19.31
CA TRP A 30 -16.04 -23.89 -20.21
C TRP A 30 -15.49 -22.80 -21.14
N THR A 31 -14.70 -21.88 -20.60
CA THR A 31 -14.09 -20.78 -21.36
C THR A 31 -13.17 -21.29 -22.47
N PHE A 32 -12.29 -22.26 -22.19
CA PHE A 32 -11.43 -22.84 -23.21
C PHE A 32 -12.20 -23.70 -24.22
N LYS A 33 -13.35 -24.29 -23.86
CA LYS A 33 -14.25 -24.93 -24.84
C LYS A 33 -14.82 -23.91 -25.83
N GLN A 34 -15.26 -22.74 -25.34
CA GLN A 34 -15.73 -21.64 -26.18
C GLN A 34 -14.62 -21.12 -27.11
N LEU A 35 -13.40 -20.92 -26.58
CA LEU A 35 -12.25 -20.49 -27.40
C LEU A 35 -11.89 -21.51 -28.49
N ARG A 36 -12.00 -22.82 -28.24
CA ARG A 36 -11.79 -23.85 -29.27
C ARG A 36 -12.86 -23.80 -30.37
N ALA A 37 -14.11 -23.52 -30.02
CA ALA A 37 -15.18 -23.36 -31.00
C ALA A 37 -14.93 -22.12 -31.88
N ILE A 38 -14.49 -21.01 -31.30
CA ILE A 38 -14.05 -19.81 -32.04
C ILE A 38 -12.86 -20.16 -32.96
N ALA A 39 -11.87 -20.87 -32.43
CA ALA A 39 -10.70 -21.29 -33.20
C ALA A 39 -11.07 -22.14 -34.42
N LYS A 40 -12.01 -23.08 -34.26
CA LYS A 40 -12.54 -23.90 -35.36
C LYS A 40 -13.29 -23.06 -36.40
N LYS A 41 -14.09 -22.08 -35.98
CA LYS A 41 -14.88 -21.21 -36.88
C LYS A 41 -13.98 -20.32 -37.74
N TYR A 42 -12.92 -19.75 -37.16
CA TYR A 42 -12.03 -18.80 -37.84
C TYR A 42 -10.72 -19.42 -38.36
N GLY A 43 -10.58 -20.75 -38.31
CA GLY A 43 -9.48 -21.47 -38.94
C GLY A 43 -8.10 -21.29 -38.29
N PHE A 44 -8.03 -21.10 -36.97
CA PHE A 44 -6.76 -21.04 -36.24
C PHE A 44 -6.69 -22.09 -35.12
N SER A 45 -5.51 -22.28 -34.54
CA SER A 45 -5.29 -23.19 -33.40
C SER A 45 -4.99 -22.40 -32.14
N LEU A 46 -5.32 -22.92 -30.95
CA LEU A 46 -4.88 -22.32 -29.69
C LEU A 46 -3.34 -22.33 -29.50
N ALA A 47 -2.62 -23.06 -30.35
CA ALA A 47 -1.15 -23.02 -30.42
C ALA A 47 -0.60 -21.87 -31.27
N THR A 48 -1.44 -21.21 -32.08
CA THR A 48 -1.08 -20.05 -32.90
C THR A 48 -0.69 -18.85 -32.00
N PRO A 49 0.41 -18.14 -32.28
CA PRO A 49 0.75 -16.88 -31.62
C PRO A 49 -0.40 -15.87 -31.73
N ILE A 50 -0.65 -15.06 -30.70
CA ILE A 50 -1.79 -14.13 -30.69
C ILE A 50 -1.72 -13.11 -31.84
N LYS A 51 -0.52 -12.65 -32.21
CA LYS A 51 -0.31 -11.74 -33.34
C LYS A 51 -0.77 -12.30 -34.69
N ASP A 52 -0.82 -13.62 -34.83
CA ASP A 52 -1.15 -14.32 -36.08
C ASP A 52 -2.62 -14.77 -36.10
N ILE A 53 -3.39 -14.49 -35.04
CA ILE A 53 -4.82 -14.77 -34.98
C ILE A 53 -5.57 -13.76 -35.88
N PRO A 54 -6.52 -14.20 -36.72
CA PRO A 54 -7.35 -13.30 -37.51
C PRO A 54 -8.00 -12.21 -36.66
N LYS A 55 -7.98 -10.96 -37.14
CA LYS A 55 -8.44 -9.80 -36.36
C LYS A 55 -9.90 -9.95 -35.92
N GLU A 56 -10.77 -10.45 -36.80
CA GLU A 56 -12.18 -10.69 -36.48
C GLU A 56 -12.35 -11.70 -35.35
N ALA A 57 -11.49 -12.73 -35.31
CA ALA A 57 -11.50 -13.73 -34.25
C ALA A 57 -10.98 -13.15 -32.93
N LEU A 58 -9.93 -12.33 -32.98
CA LEU A 58 -9.37 -11.68 -31.80
C LEU A 58 -10.34 -10.67 -31.19
N ASP A 59 -11.02 -9.87 -32.01
CA ASP A 59 -12.05 -8.93 -31.58
C ASP A 59 -13.23 -9.66 -30.92
N LEU A 60 -13.67 -10.79 -31.49
CA LEU A 60 -14.68 -11.66 -30.87
C LEU A 60 -14.22 -12.21 -29.51
N ILE A 61 -12.96 -12.61 -29.39
CA ILE A 61 -12.40 -13.12 -28.12
C ILE A 61 -12.32 -12.02 -27.05
N LEU A 62 -11.98 -10.79 -27.44
CA LEU A 62 -11.78 -9.68 -26.52
C LEU A 62 -13.09 -9.00 -26.13
N TYR A 63 -13.91 -8.63 -27.10
CA TYR A 63 -15.10 -7.80 -26.90
C TYR A 63 -16.41 -8.57 -26.92
N GLY A 64 -16.38 -9.82 -27.39
CA GLY A 64 -17.58 -10.62 -27.55
C GLY A 64 -18.45 -10.10 -28.68
N GLY A 65 -19.73 -10.48 -28.66
CA GLY A 65 -20.70 -10.13 -29.71
C GLY A 65 -20.68 -11.09 -30.89
N GLY A 66 -21.39 -10.75 -31.97
CA GLY A 66 -21.48 -11.58 -33.17
C GLY A 66 -22.49 -12.75 -33.10
N GLU A 67 -22.49 -13.57 -34.16
CA GLU A 67 -23.38 -14.73 -34.31
C GLU A 67 -23.19 -15.79 -33.20
N LYS A 68 -24.26 -16.53 -32.91
CA LYS A 68 -24.25 -17.67 -31.98
C LYS A 68 -23.15 -18.66 -32.36
N ILE A 69 -22.36 -19.07 -31.36
CA ILE A 69 -21.31 -20.07 -31.51
C ILE A 69 -21.85 -21.38 -30.98
N GLN A 70 -21.78 -22.43 -31.80
CA GLN A 70 -22.11 -23.79 -31.40
C GLN A 70 -20.98 -24.37 -30.56
N VAL A 71 -21.27 -24.64 -29.29
CA VAL A 71 -20.33 -25.26 -28.35
C VAL A 71 -20.88 -26.61 -27.91
N ALA A 72 -20.21 -27.69 -28.32
CA ALA A 72 -20.53 -29.04 -27.85
C ALA A 72 -20.05 -29.22 -26.40
N HIS A 73 -20.94 -29.70 -25.53
CA HIS A 73 -20.63 -29.95 -24.13
C HIS A 73 -21.21 -31.28 -23.65
N LYS A 74 -20.33 -32.21 -23.27
CA LYS A 74 -20.68 -33.43 -22.55
C LYS A 74 -20.74 -33.16 -21.04
N ARG A 75 -21.90 -33.37 -20.39
CA ARG A 75 -22.02 -33.42 -18.93
C ARG A 75 -21.47 -34.75 -18.42
N ALA A 76 -21.00 -34.78 -17.17
CA ALA A 76 -20.35 -35.97 -16.61
C ALA A 76 -21.26 -37.21 -16.55
N ASP A 77 -22.58 -37.01 -16.56
CA ASP A 77 -23.61 -38.05 -16.39
C ASP A 77 -24.43 -38.35 -17.67
N ASP A 78 -24.13 -37.70 -18.81
CA ASP A 78 -24.85 -37.91 -20.08
C ASP A 78 -23.91 -38.49 -21.15
N ASP A 79 -24.38 -39.52 -21.87
CA ASP A 79 -23.64 -40.12 -23.00
C ASP A 79 -23.74 -39.31 -24.29
N GLU A 80 -24.69 -38.36 -24.38
CA GLU A 80 -24.92 -37.51 -25.55
C GLU A 80 -24.24 -36.14 -25.44
N GLU A 81 -23.56 -35.72 -26.52
CA GLU A 81 -23.03 -34.36 -26.63
C GLU A 81 -24.15 -33.36 -26.95
N GLN A 82 -24.46 -32.48 -26.01
CA GLN A 82 -25.41 -31.40 -26.24
C GLN A 82 -24.70 -30.19 -26.86
N VAL A 83 -25.21 -29.69 -27.99
CA VAL A 83 -24.70 -28.50 -28.68
C VAL A 83 -25.49 -27.27 -28.22
N TYR A 84 -24.80 -26.30 -27.65
CA TYR A 84 -25.38 -25.05 -27.19
C TYR A 84 -25.07 -23.92 -28.16
N ASP A 85 -26.09 -23.16 -28.56
CA ASP A 85 -25.95 -21.89 -29.27
C ASP A 85 -25.74 -20.75 -28.27
N LEU A 86 -24.51 -20.23 -28.19
CA LEU A 86 -24.17 -19.22 -27.18
C LEU A 86 -23.58 -17.98 -27.81
N THR A 87 -23.99 -16.83 -27.30
CA THR A 87 -23.33 -15.56 -27.55
C THR A 87 -22.16 -15.45 -26.59
N TYR A 88 -20.94 -15.32 -27.11
CA TYR A 88 -19.75 -15.20 -26.29
C TYR A 88 -19.64 -13.77 -25.75
N GLU A 89 -19.51 -13.65 -24.42
CA GLU A 89 -19.48 -12.38 -23.69
C GLU A 89 -18.22 -11.55 -23.97
N GLY A 90 -17.13 -12.18 -24.38
CA GLY A 90 -15.82 -11.52 -24.52
C GLY A 90 -15.07 -11.42 -23.19
N LEU A 91 -13.73 -11.37 -23.28
CA LEU A 91 -12.87 -11.24 -22.09
C LEU A 91 -13.05 -9.90 -21.36
N THR A 92 -13.20 -8.82 -22.11
CA THR A 92 -13.39 -7.47 -21.55
C THR A 92 -14.73 -7.36 -20.82
N GLY A 93 -15.79 -7.97 -21.36
CA GLY A 93 -17.10 -8.09 -20.72
C GLY A 93 -17.01 -8.88 -19.42
N MET A 94 -16.41 -10.09 -19.46
CA MET A 94 -16.21 -10.92 -18.27
C MET A 94 -15.42 -10.20 -17.17
N LEU A 95 -14.32 -9.52 -17.52
CA LEU A 95 -13.51 -8.76 -16.55
C LEU A 95 -14.29 -7.61 -15.92
N ARG A 96 -15.07 -6.87 -16.73
CA ARG A 96 -15.92 -5.78 -16.23
C ARG A 96 -16.98 -6.31 -15.28
N ARG A 97 -17.68 -7.38 -15.67
CA ARG A 97 -18.68 -8.04 -14.83
C ARG A 97 -18.09 -8.53 -13.52
N TRP A 98 -16.91 -9.14 -13.55
CA TRP A 98 -16.23 -9.57 -12.33
C TRP A 98 -15.82 -8.40 -11.43
N TYR A 99 -15.47 -7.25 -11.99
CA TYR A 99 -15.15 -6.06 -11.21
C TYR A 99 -16.40 -5.42 -10.58
N GLU A 100 -17.49 -5.30 -11.35
CA GLU A 100 -18.71 -4.58 -10.97
C GLU A 100 -19.68 -5.41 -10.11
N GLU A 101 -19.91 -6.68 -10.49
CA GLU A 101 -20.99 -7.50 -9.92
C GLU A 101 -20.53 -8.47 -8.81
N THR A 102 -19.23 -8.71 -8.68
CA THR A 102 -18.73 -9.70 -7.72
C THR A 102 -18.70 -9.15 -6.29
N SER A 103 -19.22 -9.92 -5.34
CA SER A 103 -19.14 -9.63 -3.89
C SER A 103 -17.79 -10.01 -3.26
N SER A 104 -16.97 -10.79 -3.96
CA SER A 104 -15.63 -11.20 -3.52
C SER A 104 -14.57 -10.14 -3.86
N GLU A 105 -14.03 -9.51 -2.81
CA GLU A 105 -12.96 -8.52 -2.93
C GLU A 105 -11.70 -9.07 -3.64
N LYS A 106 -11.39 -10.35 -3.45
CA LYS A 106 -10.25 -11.01 -4.13
C LYS A 106 -10.42 -11.05 -5.64
N VAL A 107 -11.63 -11.34 -6.10
CA VAL A 107 -11.94 -11.41 -7.53
C VAL A 107 -11.92 -10.01 -8.14
N ARG A 108 -12.46 -9.02 -7.41
CA ARG A 108 -12.42 -7.62 -7.81
C ARG A 108 -10.98 -7.11 -7.96
N GLN A 109 -10.12 -7.33 -6.95
CA GLN A 109 -8.71 -6.93 -6.99
C GLN A 109 -7.95 -7.64 -8.12
N TRP A 110 -8.21 -8.93 -8.33
CA TRP A 110 -7.62 -9.66 -9.45
C TRP A 110 -8.04 -9.10 -10.82
N ALA A 111 -9.33 -8.75 -10.99
CA ALA A 111 -9.81 -8.14 -12.23
C ALA A 111 -9.19 -6.75 -12.45
N GLU A 112 -9.01 -5.98 -11.37
CA GLU A 112 -8.39 -4.64 -11.38
C GLU A 112 -6.94 -4.67 -11.90
N GLU A 113 -6.20 -5.77 -11.74
CA GLU A 113 -4.85 -5.92 -12.30
C GLU A 113 -4.84 -5.77 -13.84
N PHE A 114 -5.92 -6.13 -14.52
CA PHE A 114 -6.08 -6.01 -15.97
C PHE A 114 -6.75 -4.71 -16.40
N MET A 115 -7.03 -3.80 -15.47
CA MET A 115 -7.73 -2.55 -15.72
C MET A 115 -6.80 -1.34 -15.54
N THR A 116 -7.07 -0.29 -16.29
CA THR A 116 -6.44 1.02 -16.10
C THR A 116 -7.47 2.05 -15.66
N VAL A 117 -7.00 2.96 -14.81
CA VAL A 117 -7.75 4.16 -14.47
C VAL A 117 -7.66 5.11 -15.66
N GLN A 118 -8.81 5.49 -16.20
CA GLN A 118 -8.94 6.45 -17.27
C GLN A 118 -9.71 7.66 -16.76
N THR A 119 -9.42 8.82 -17.33
CA THR A 119 -10.19 10.03 -17.02
C THR A 119 -11.59 9.86 -17.59
N CYS A 120 -12.61 9.97 -16.74
CA CYS A 120 -14.00 9.88 -17.17
C CYS A 120 -14.28 10.95 -18.25
N PRO A 121 -14.76 10.57 -19.45
CA PRO A 121 -14.99 11.50 -20.55
C PRO A 121 -16.15 12.47 -20.27
N ASP A 122 -17.15 12.06 -19.48
CA ASP A 122 -18.33 12.89 -19.22
C ASP A 122 -18.05 14.07 -18.30
N CYS A 123 -17.26 13.84 -17.24
CA CYS A 123 -16.92 14.87 -16.26
C CYS A 123 -15.47 15.36 -16.38
N ALA A 124 -14.70 14.88 -17.37
CA ALA A 124 -13.26 15.12 -17.50
C ALA A 124 -12.46 14.84 -16.20
N GLY A 125 -12.95 13.92 -15.37
CA GLY A 125 -12.40 13.58 -14.06
C GLY A 125 -12.70 14.56 -12.93
N TYR A 126 -13.56 15.57 -13.13
CA TYR A 126 -13.97 16.51 -12.08
C TYR A 126 -15.04 15.95 -11.13
N ARG A 127 -15.59 14.76 -11.43
CA ARG A 127 -16.57 14.02 -10.60
C ARG A 127 -17.92 14.71 -10.41
N LEU A 128 -18.16 15.80 -11.13
CA LEU A 128 -19.39 16.59 -11.07
C LEU A 128 -20.13 16.55 -12.41
N ARG A 129 -21.44 16.81 -12.34
CA ARG A 129 -22.27 17.00 -13.54
C ARG A 129 -21.85 18.26 -14.29
N LYS A 130 -22.07 18.29 -15.61
CA LYS A 130 -21.65 19.40 -16.48
C LYS A 130 -22.28 20.73 -16.04
N GLU A 131 -23.53 20.69 -15.59
CA GLU A 131 -24.27 21.85 -15.09
C GLU A 131 -23.60 22.46 -13.86
N SER A 132 -23.05 21.63 -12.96
CA SER A 132 -22.33 22.10 -11.78
C SER A 132 -21.01 22.82 -12.12
N LEU A 133 -20.40 22.49 -13.27
CA LEU A 133 -19.15 23.10 -13.73
C LEU A 133 -19.36 24.46 -14.43
N HIS A 134 -20.60 24.88 -14.67
CA HIS A 134 -20.90 26.22 -15.20
C HIS A 134 -20.77 27.33 -14.14
N PHE A 135 -20.85 26.99 -12.86
CA PHE A 135 -20.66 27.96 -11.77
C PHE A 135 -19.17 28.26 -11.61
N ARG A 136 -18.81 29.53 -11.80
CA ARG A 136 -17.43 30.01 -11.78
C ARG A 136 -17.25 31.15 -10.79
N ILE A 137 -16.11 31.16 -10.12
CA ILE A 137 -15.61 32.26 -9.30
C ILE A 137 -14.33 32.76 -9.97
N ALA A 138 -14.26 34.05 -10.29
CA ALA A 138 -13.15 34.66 -11.02
C ALA A 138 -12.68 33.82 -12.25
N GLY A 139 -13.64 33.35 -13.04
CA GLY A 139 -13.39 32.59 -14.27
C GLY A 139 -13.10 31.10 -14.10
N LYS A 140 -12.99 30.57 -12.87
CA LYS A 140 -12.69 29.15 -12.61
C LYS A 140 -13.84 28.42 -11.93
N HIS A 141 -14.11 27.19 -12.34
CA HIS A 141 -15.10 26.34 -11.68
C HIS A 141 -14.51 25.52 -10.54
N ILE A 142 -15.35 24.96 -9.67
CA ILE A 142 -14.94 24.21 -8.47
C ILE A 142 -13.92 23.10 -8.76
N GLY A 143 -14.09 22.34 -9.84
CA GLY A 143 -13.15 21.30 -10.25
C GLY A 143 -11.75 21.81 -10.63
N GLU A 144 -11.62 22.99 -11.24
CA GLU A 144 -10.32 23.59 -11.55
C GLU A 144 -9.61 24.01 -10.28
N LEU A 145 -10.34 24.60 -9.33
CA LEU A 145 -9.80 25.02 -8.03
C LEU A 145 -9.33 23.81 -7.21
N ALA A 146 -10.11 22.72 -7.22
CA ALA A 146 -9.76 21.50 -6.48
C ALA A 146 -8.49 20.80 -6.99
N ARG A 147 -8.12 21.02 -8.26
CA ARG A 147 -6.92 20.44 -8.90
C ARG A 147 -5.66 21.28 -8.74
N MET A 148 -5.77 22.53 -8.30
CA MET A 148 -4.59 23.34 -8.02
C MET A 148 -3.81 22.74 -6.86
N ASP A 149 -2.48 22.90 -6.90
CA ASP A 149 -1.69 22.73 -5.69
C ASP A 149 -2.14 23.75 -4.63
N LEU A 150 -2.04 23.37 -3.36
CA LEU A 150 -2.55 24.17 -2.23
C LEU A 150 -1.87 25.54 -2.15
N ALA A 151 -0.59 25.65 -2.50
CA ALA A 151 0.09 26.95 -2.54
C ALA A 151 -0.50 27.90 -3.59
N THR A 152 -0.78 27.38 -4.79
CA THR A 152 -1.41 28.14 -5.88
C THR A 152 -2.85 28.47 -5.55
N LEU A 153 -3.58 27.53 -4.95
CA LEU A 153 -4.94 27.78 -4.48
C LEU A 153 -4.98 28.89 -3.41
N HIS A 154 -4.05 28.86 -2.45
CA HIS A 154 -3.95 29.89 -1.41
C HIS A 154 -3.72 31.28 -2.02
N ARG A 155 -2.74 31.41 -2.92
CA ARG A 155 -2.49 32.68 -3.64
C ARG A 155 -3.72 33.14 -4.43
N TRP A 156 -4.37 32.21 -5.13
CA TRP A 156 -5.58 32.52 -5.90
C TRP A 156 -6.71 33.05 -5.01
N ILE A 157 -6.90 32.51 -3.80
CA ILE A 157 -7.90 32.99 -2.84
C ILE A 157 -7.60 34.43 -2.42
N GLU A 158 -6.34 34.75 -2.13
CA GLU A 158 -5.90 36.09 -1.73
C GLU A 158 -6.05 37.12 -2.86
N GLU A 159 -5.77 36.72 -4.10
CA GLU A 159 -5.89 37.58 -5.28
C GLU A 159 -7.36 37.83 -5.68
N VAL A 160 -8.25 36.85 -5.48
CA VAL A 160 -9.64 36.94 -5.92
C VAL A 160 -10.52 37.74 -4.97
N GLU A 161 -10.36 37.60 -3.65
CA GLU A 161 -11.20 38.27 -2.65
C GLU A 161 -11.34 39.81 -2.88
N PRO A 162 -10.27 40.55 -3.25
CA PRO A 162 -10.34 41.97 -3.59
C PRO A 162 -11.06 42.29 -4.90
N THR A 163 -11.11 41.36 -5.85
CA THR A 163 -11.76 41.55 -7.16
C THR A 163 -13.28 41.36 -7.12
N LEU A 164 -13.79 40.76 -6.05
CA LEU A 164 -15.21 40.51 -5.87
C LEU A 164 -15.99 41.80 -5.67
N SER A 165 -17.22 41.82 -6.20
CA SER A 165 -18.18 42.91 -5.93
C SER A 165 -18.48 43.03 -4.43
N GLU A 166 -18.93 44.20 -3.99
CA GLU A 166 -19.26 44.46 -2.58
C GLU A 166 -20.26 43.44 -2.01
N ARG A 167 -21.30 43.09 -2.80
CA ARG A 167 -22.29 42.08 -2.43
C ARG A 167 -21.66 40.70 -2.26
N GLN A 168 -20.80 40.28 -3.19
CA GLN A 168 -20.12 38.98 -3.13
C GLN A 168 -19.15 38.91 -1.96
N ARG A 169 -18.40 39.99 -1.69
CA ARG A 169 -17.49 40.07 -0.56
C ARG A 169 -18.24 40.00 0.76
N THR A 170 -19.41 40.63 0.85
CA THR A 170 -20.26 40.56 2.05
C THR A 170 -20.76 39.13 2.30
N ILE A 171 -21.24 38.44 1.27
CA ILE A 171 -21.71 37.04 1.39
C ILE A 171 -20.54 36.09 1.69
N GLY A 172 -19.41 36.31 1.02
CA GLY A 172 -18.25 35.41 1.07
C GLY A 172 -17.31 35.63 2.24
N ARG A 173 -17.44 36.72 3.01
CA ARG A 173 -16.48 37.12 4.05
C ARG A 173 -16.06 35.98 4.98
N ASP A 174 -17.02 35.30 5.58
CA ASP A 174 -16.73 34.21 6.53
C ASP A 174 -16.21 32.95 5.83
N ILE A 175 -16.66 32.71 4.59
CA ILE A 175 -16.21 31.59 3.75
C ILE A 175 -14.74 31.78 3.36
N PHE A 176 -14.36 32.95 2.86
CA PHE A 176 -12.97 33.28 2.49
C PHE A 176 -12.05 33.25 3.71
N LYS A 177 -12.53 33.73 4.86
CA LYS A 177 -11.80 33.60 6.13
C LYS A 177 -11.53 32.13 6.47
N GLU A 178 -12.55 31.27 6.40
CA GLU A 178 -12.41 29.84 6.72
C GLU A 178 -11.52 29.10 5.70
N LEU A 179 -11.63 29.43 4.41
CA LEU A 179 -10.78 28.85 3.36
C LEU A 179 -9.32 29.20 3.58
N ARG A 180 -9.00 30.47 3.86
CA ARG A 180 -7.63 30.90 4.18
C ARG A 180 -7.08 30.19 5.39
N LEU A 181 -7.86 30.09 6.47
CA LEU A 181 -7.45 29.38 7.68
C LEU A 181 -7.14 27.90 7.39
N ARG A 182 -8.08 27.16 6.78
CA ARG A 182 -7.90 25.71 6.54
C ARG A 182 -6.78 25.39 5.57
N ILE A 183 -6.64 26.18 4.50
CA ILE A 183 -5.54 25.98 3.55
C ILE A 183 -4.23 26.39 4.20
N GLY A 184 -4.19 27.49 4.96
CA GLY A 184 -3.04 27.91 5.76
C GLY A 184 -2.51 26.78 6.64
N PHE A 185 -3.36 26.14 7.45
CA PHE A 185 -2.94 25.02 8.30
C PHE A 185 -2.32 23.85 7.50
N LEU A 186 -2.81 23.58 6.28
CA LEU A 186 -2.22 22.55 5.42
C LEU A 186 -0.85 22.98 4.87
N LEU A 187 -0.65 24.26 4.58
CA LEU A 187 0.64 24.82 4.18
C LEU A 187 1.66 24.80 5.32
N ASP A 188 1.19 25.11 6.54
CA ASP A 188 2.00 25.13 7.76
C ASP A 188 2.58 23.74 8.03
N VAL A 189 1.79 22.67 7.86
CA VAL A 189 2.29 21.29 7.97
C VAL A 189 3.04 20.78 6.72
N GLY A 190 3.39 21.66 5.77
CA GLY A 190 4.24 21.32 4.62
C GLY A 190 3.56 20.46 3.55
N LEU A 191 2.26 20.64 3.33
CA LEU A 191 1.49 19.93 2.30
C LEU A 191 1.18 20.80 1.07
N ASP A 192 1.96 21.86 0.86
CA ASP A 192 1.76 22.86 -0.20
C ASP A 192 1.64 22.29 -1.62
N TYR A 193 2.30 21.16 -1.88
CA TYR A 193 2.32 20.48 -3.18
C TYR A 193 1.10 19.60 -3.45
N LEU A 194 0.22 19.38 -2.48
CA LEU A 194 -0.99 18.57 -2.65
C LEU A 194 -2.09 19.36 -3.36
N SER A 195 -3.01 18.64 -3.99
CA SER A 195 -4.29 19.19 -4.45
C SER A 195 -5.44 18.70 -3.57
N LEU A 196 -6.56 19.42 -3.55
CA LEU A 196 -7.75 19.04 -2.79
C LEU A 196 -8.44 17.78 -3.36
N ASP A 197 -8.27 17.52 -4.65
CA ASP A 197 -8.89 16.36 -5.32
C ASP A 197 -8.05 15.06 -5.21
N ARG A 198 -6.85 15.13 -4.61
CA ARG A 198 -5.96 14.00 -4.44
C ARG A 198 -6.65 12.91 -3.60
N PRO A 199 -6.77 11.66 -4.11
CA PRO A 199 -7.43 10.59 -3.38
C PRO A 199 -6.71 10.26 -2.06
N ALA A 200 -7.47 10.12 -0.97
CA ALA A 200 -6.89 9.79 0.34
C ALA A 200 -6.07 8.48 0.34
N ARG A 201 -6.43 7.52 -0.51
CA ARG A 201 -5.73 6.22 -0.64
C ARG A 201 -4.32 6.33 -1.25
N THR A 202 -3.99 7.45 -1.90
CA THR A 202 -2.67 7.67 -2.53
C THR A 202 -1.75 8.54 -1.68
N LEU A 203 -2.21 8.92 -0.48
CA LEU A 203 -1.40 9.63 0.50
C LEU A 203 -0.50 8.64 1.24
N SER A 204 0.73 9.05 1.51
CA SER A 204 1.62 8.38 2.45
C SER A 204 1.07 8.46 3.87
N GLY A 205 1.59 7.62 4.76
CA GLY A 205 1.25 7.65 6.19
C GLY A 205 1.50 9.04 6.80
N GLY A 206 2.69 9.61 6.54
CA GLY A 206 3.05 10.96 7.00
C GLY A 206 2.17 12.07 6.40
N GLU A 207 1.81 12.00 5.12
CA GLU A 207 0.85 12.97 4.53
C GLU A 207 -0.52 12.89 5.22
N SER A 208 -1.04 11.67 5.43
CA SER A 208 -2.34 11.45 6.07
C SER A 208 -2.35 11.95 7.53
N GLN A 209 -1.27 11.68 8.26
CA GLN A 209 -1.08 12.15 9.63
C GLN A 209 -1.04 13.68 9.71
N ARG A 210 -0.30 14.33 8.80
CA ARG A 210 -0.21 15.80 8.76
C ARG A 210 -1.53 16.47 8.36
N ILE A 211 -2.32 15.88 7.45
CA ILE A 211 -3.69 16.36 7.17
C ILE A 211 -4.56 16.28 8.44
N ARG A 212 -4.44 15.19 9.20
CA ARG A 212 -5.17 15.05 10.47
C ARG A 212 -4.73 16.11 11.47
N LEU A 213 -3.43 16.37 11.59
CA LEU A 213 -2.88 17.42 12.45
C LEU A 213 -3.42 18.81 12.08
N ALA A 214 -3.34 19.20 10.81
CA ALA A 214 -3.88 20.48 10.32
C ALA A 214 -5.39 20.61 10.60
N THR A 215 -6.14 19.51 10.48
CA THR A 215 -7.57 19.49 10.81
C THR A 215 -7.83 19.71 12.30
N GLN A 216 -6.95 19.19 13.18
CA GLN A 216 -7.07 19.40 14.62
C GLN A 216 -6.73 20.85 15.01
N ILE A 217 -5.68 21.43 14.46
CA ILE A 217 -5.32 22.85 14.69
C ILE A 217 -6.49 23.75 14.30
N GLY A 218 -7.09 23.51 13.12
CA GLY A 218 -8.25 24.26 12.66
C GLY A 218 -9.53 24.08 13.49
N SER A 219 -9.64 23.01 14.29
CA SER A 219 -10.81 22.81 15.15
C SER A 219 -10.84 23.74 16.37
N LYS A 220 -9.69 24.35 16.73
CA LYS A 220 -9.52 25.25 17.88
C LYS A 220 -10.09 24.70 19.19
N LEU A 221 -10.03 23.38 19.35
CA LEU A 221 -10.43 22.74 20.60
C LEU A 221 -9.40 23.05 21.68
N THR A 222 -9.86 23.18 22.93
CA THR A 222 -9.04 23.50 24.11
C THR A 222 -9.24 22.42 25.17
N GLY A 223 -8.22 22.13 25.99
CA GLY A 223 -8.29 21.10 27.02
C GLY A 223 -8.26 19.67 26.48
N ILE A 224 -7.85 19.48 25.22
CA ILE A 224 -7.64 18.16 24.61
C ILE A 224 -6.23 17.68 24.93
N THR A 225 -6.05 16.36 25.11
CA THR A 225 -4.73 15.72 25.11
C THR A 225 -4.52 15.02 23.77
N TYR A 226 -3.58 15.52 22.97
CA TYR A 226 -3.18 14.93 21.70
C TYR A 226 -2.02 13.97 21.93
N ILE A 227 -2.14 12.75 21.40
CA ILE A 227 -1.07 11.75 21.38
C ILE A 227 -0.69 11.53 19.92
N LEU A 228 0.57 11.82 19.59
CA LEU A 228 1.11 11.68 18.24
C LEU A 228 2.24 10.65 18.22
N ASP A 229 2.21 9.81 17.20
CA ASP A 229 3.19 8.74 16.98
C ASP A 229 4.08 9.11 15.79
N GLU A 230 5.33 9.49 16.05
CA GLU A 230 6.36 9.88 15.09
C GLU A 230 5.89 10.80 13.93
N PRO A 231 5.39 12.02 14.22
CA PRO A 231 4.85 12.93 13.21
C PRO A 231 5.89 13.42 12.18
N SER A 232 7.19 13.26 12.46
CA SER A 232 8.26 13.57 11.49
C SER A 232 8.43 12.52 10.38
N ILE A 233 7.75 11.36 10.46
CA ILE A 233 7.84 10.30 9.43
C ILE A 233 7.53 10.87 8.03
N GLY A 234 8.46 10.63 7.10
CA GLY A 234 8.32 11.04 5.71
C GLY A 234 8.31 12.56 5.52
N LEU A 235 8.79 13.32 6.50
CA LEU A 235 9.06 14.75 6.41
C LEU A 235 10.56 14.97 6.17
N HIS A 236 10.89 16.02 5.43
CA HIS A 236 12.29 16.41 5.22
C HIS A 236 12.76 17.32 6.37
N GLN A 237 14.03 17.25 6.77
CA GLN A 237 14.55 18.02 7.91
C GLN A 237 14.24 19.52 7.83
N ARG A 238 14.29 20.09 6.62
CA ARG A 238 13.93 21.49 6.35
C ARG A 238 12.52 21.84 6.85
N ASP A 239 11.56 20.95 6.65
CA ASP A 239 10.14 21.20 6.93
C ASP A 239 9.79 20.83 8.38
N ASN A 240 10.73 20.21 9.12
CA ASN A 240 10.57 19.81 10.52
C ASN A 240 10.32 21.00 11.45
N HIS A 241 10.91 22.16 11.14
CA HIS A 241 10.68 23.38 11.91
C HIS A 241 9.19 23.79 11.91
N ARG A 242 8.52 23.69 10.75
CA ARG A 242 7.10 24.03 10.66
C ARG A 242 6.22 23.06 11.44
N LEU A 243 6.60 21.78 11.47
CA LEU A 243 5.92 20.79 12.32
C LEU A 243 6.04 21.14 13.80
N ILE A 244 7.24 21.54 14.25
CA ILE A 244 7.47 21.98 15.63
C ILE A 244 6.59 23.20 15.97
N GLU A 245 6.53 24.19 15.08
CA GLU A 245 5.66 25.36 15.25
C GLU A 245 4.18 24.98 15.35
N ALA A 246 3.70 24.10 14.49
CA ALA A 246 2.33 23.59 14.51
C ALA A 246 2.00 22.82 15.80
N LEU A 247 2.95 22.06 16.34
CA LEU A 247 2.80 21.37 17.63
C LEU A 247 2.74 22.37 18.79
N ARG A 248 3.56 23.43 18.75
CA ARG A 248 3.53 24.51 19.75
C ARG A 248 2.23 25.28 19.73
N GLU A 249 1.68 25.57 18.53
CA GLU A 249 0.38 26.24 18.41
C GLU A 249 -0.73 25.43 19.10
N LEU A 250 -0.73 24.09 18.97
CA LEU A 250 -1.68 23.25 19.70
C LEU A 250 -1.57 23.42 21.22
N VAL A 251 -0.34 23.50 21.74
CA VAL A 251 -0.07 23.72 23.17
C VAL A 251 -0.54 25.11 23.60
N ASP A 252 -0.21 26.15 22.82
CA ASP A 252 -0.55 27.56 23.10
C ASP A 252 -2.07 27.81 23.11
N ILE A 253 -2.84 27.03 22.35
CA ILE A 253 -4.32 27.03 22.39
C ILE A 253 -4.86 26.52 23.74
N GLY A 254 -4.03 25.86 24.55
CA GLY A 254 -4.40 25.31 25.86
C GLY A 254 -4.65 23.80 25.83
N ASN A 255 -3.93 23.07 24.96
CA ASN A 255 -3.97 21.61 24.91
C ASN A 255 -2.68 21.00 25.45
N THR A 256 -2.73 19.71 25.75
CA THR A 256 -1.55 18.91 26.08
C THR A 256 -1.15 18.10 24.85
N VAL A 257 0.13 18.11 24.49
CA VAL A 257 0.65 17.37 23.34
C VAL A 257 1.71 16.38 23.80
N ILE A 258 1.46 15.09 23.59
CA ILE A 258 2.39 13.99 23.88
C ILE A 258 2.86 13.44 22.54
N VAL A 259 4.17 13.46 22.31
CA VAL A 259 4.77 13.00 21.05
C VAL A 259 5.74 11.87 21.33
N VAL A 260 5.56 10.75 20.65
CA VAL A 260 6.58 9.69 20.53
C VAL A 260 7.48 10.07 19.36
N GLU A 261 8.77 10.31 19.61
CA GLU A 261 9.71 10.75 18.58
C GLU A 261 11.14 10.25 18.82
N HIS A 262 11.90 10.29 17.73
CA HIS A 262 13.33 10.02 17.69
C HIS A 262 14.12 11.18 17.07
N ASP A 263 13.45 12.19 16.49
CA ASP A 263 14.10 13.35 15.90
C ASP A 263 14.66 14.31 16.98
N ARG A 264 15.94 14.68 16.78
CA ARG A 264 16.68 15.53 17.71
C ARG A 264 16.07 16.93 17.85
N ASP A 265 15.61 17.53 16.76
CA ASP A 265 15.15 18.92 16.78
C ASP A 265 13.80 19.03 17.52
N ILE A 266 12.91 18.05 17.34
CA ILE A 266 11.65 17.96 18.10
C ILE A 266 11.94 17.76 19.59
N MET A 267 12.84 16.84 19.95
CA MET A 267 13.20 16.60 21.35
C MET A 267 13.73 17.88 22.02
N LEU A 268 14.64 18.60 21.35
CA LEU A 268 15.20 19.83 21.88
C LEU A 268 14.20 20.99 21.93
N ALA A 269 13.16 20.98 21.10
CA ALA A 269 12.12 21.99 21.08
C ALA A 269 10.97 21.72 22.07
N SER A 270 10.90 20.52 22.65
CA SER A 270 9.88 20.10 23.60
C SER A 270 10.04 20.76 24.97
N ASP A 271 8.96 20.87 25.73
CA ASP A 271 9.01 21.40 27.10
C ASP A 271 9.51 20.34 28.10
N TYR A 272 9.30 19.06 27.80
CA TYR A 272 9.61 17.95 28.68
C TYR A 272 9.89 16.67 27.89
N ILE A 273 10.92 15.93 28.29
CA ILE A 273 11.33 14.67 27.69
C ILE A 273 11.13 13.55 28.71
N ILE A 274 10.62 12.41 28.25
CA ILE A 274 10.56 11.15 28.99
C ILE A 274 11.23 10.08 28.13
N ASP A 275 12.25 9.42 28.67
CA ASP A 275 13.02 8.38 27.99
C ASP A 275 12.67 7.01 28.58
N LEU A 276 12.34 6.08 27.70
CA LEU A 276 11.98 4.71 28.05
C LEU A 276 13.14 3.77 27.71
N GLY A 277 13.41 2.81 28.58
CA GLY A 277 14.50 1.86 28.36
C GLY A 277 14.73 0.93 29.55
N PRO A 278 15.98 0.48 29.79
CA PRO A 278 17.21 0.79 29.03
C PRO A 278 17.35 0.02 27.70
N GLY A 279 16.54 -1.02 27.48
CA GLY A 279 16.52 -1.80 26.24
C GLY A 279 15.11 -1.95 25.66
N ALA A 280 14.97 -2.82 24.66
CA ALA A 280 13.69 -3.16 24.06
C ALA A 280 13.08 -4.43 24.70
N GLY A 281 11.77 -4.64 24.51
CA GLY A 281 11.08 -5.84 24.97
C GLY A 281 11.16 -6.03 26.48
N LYS A 282 11.55 -7.23 26.93
CA LYS A 282 11.67 -7.59 28.35
C LYS A 282 12.73 -6.79 29.12
N HIS A 283 13.66 -6.15 28.40
CA HIS A 283 14.71 -5.31 28.96
C HIS A 283 14.33 -3.82 28.99
N GLY A 284 13.12 -3.47 28.56
CA GLY A 284 12.58 -2.11 28.56
C GLY A 284 11.46 -1.91 29.58
N GLY A 285 10.61 -0.92 29.30
CA GLY A 285 9.39 -0.66 30.08
C GLY A 285 9.58 0.18 31.35
N GLY A 286 10.81 0.63 31.63
CA GLY A 286 11.10 1.58 32.70
C GLY A 286 11.33 3.00 32.17
N VAL A 287 10.99 4.01 32.98
CA VAL A 287 11.43 5.40 32.74
C VAL A 287 12.87 5.52 33.21
N VAL A 288 13.79 5.73 32.28
CA VAL A 288 15.24 5.81 32.56
C VAL A 288 15.75 7.24 32.73
N GLY A 289 15.00 8.22 32.23
CA GLY A 289 15.29 9.64 32.42
C GLY A 289 14.08 10.49 32.07
N GLN A 290 13.92 11.61 32.78
CA GLN A 290 12.87 12.58 32.50
C GLN A 290 13.28 13.98 32.97
N GLY A 291 12.77 15.02 32.31
CA GLY A 291 13.05 16.41 32.67
C GLY A 291 12.90 17.37 31.48
N THR A 292 13.20 18.65 31.68
CA THR A 292 13.35 19.59 30.56
C THR A 292 14.49 19.15 29.64
N PRO A 293 14.54 19.54 28.36
CA PRO A 293 15.62 19.14 27.45
C PRO A 293 17.02 19.40 28.01
N GLU A 294 17.25 20.52 28.68
CA GLU A 294 18.56 20.89 29.25
C GLU A 294 18.94 20.02 30.46
N ALA A 295 17.96 19.65 31.28
CA ALA A 295 18.17 18.76 32.43
C ALA A 295 18.34 17.31 31.97
N PHE A 296 17.46 16.86 31.06
CA PHE A 296 17.49 15.53 30.47
C PHE A 296 18.81 15.27 29.74
N ALA A 297 19.31 16.24 28.98
CA ALA A 297 20.58 16.15 28.29
C ALA A 297 21.79 16.03 29.24
N LYS A 298 21.65 16.11 30.56
CA LYS A 298 22.73 15.83 31.55
C LYS A 298 22.67 14.43 32.16
N THR A 299 21.59 13.68 31.93
CA THR A 299 21.41 12.32 32.42
C THR A 299 22.31 11.31 31.68
N ASP A 300 22.53 10.12 32.24
CA ASP A 300 23.37 9.10 31.59
C ASP A 300 22.58 8.07 30.77
N THR A 301 21.43 8.47 30.20
CA THR A 301 20.65 7.57 29.34
C THR A 301 21.24 7.47 27.93
N LEU A 302 20.89 6.40 27.20
CA LEU A 302 21.33 6.20 25.81
C LEU A 302 20.97 7.41 24.95
N THR A 303 19.72 7.87 25.03
CA THR A 303 19.21 9.00 24.27
C THR A 303 19.95 10.28 24.63
N ALA A 304 20.16 10.57 25.91
CA ALA A 304 20.92 11.75 26.35
C ALA A 304 22.38 11.73 25.86
N GLN A 305 23.02 10.56 25.80
CA GLN A 305 24.37 10.41 25.24
C GLN A 305 24.44 10.74 23.74
N TYR A 306 23.40 10.42 22.96
CA TYR A 306 23.31 10.84 21.55
C TYR A 306 23.02 12.34 21.42
N LEU A 307 22.14 12.90 22.25
CA LEU A 307 21.83 14.34 22.23
C LEU A 307 23.06 15.22 22.54
N ARG A 308 23.89 14.80 23.51
CA ARG A 308 25.17 15.45 23.84
C ARG A 308 26.27 15.22 22.81
N GLY A 309 26.12 14.20 21.95
CA GLY A 309 27.17 13.77 21.02
C GLY A 309 28.30 12.96 21.66
N THR A 310 28.17 12.51 22.91
CA THR A 310 29.13 11.56 23.52
C THR A 310 29.07 10.21 22.81
N ARG A 311 27.86 9.82 22.35
CA ARG A 311 27.67 8.80 21.32
C ARG A 311 27.27 9.49 20.02
N ARG A 312 27.73 8.94 18.90
CA ARG A 312 27.42 9.44 17.56
C ARG A 312 27.48 8.31 16.55
N ILE A 313 26.75 8.47 15.45
CA ILE A 313 26.88 7.57 14.30
C ILE A 313 28.11 8.05 13.52
N GLU A 314 29.15 7.23 13.47
CA GLU A 314 30.39 7.59 12.79
C GLU A 314 30.21 7.67 11.28
N VAL A 315 30.74 8.72 10.67
CA VAL A 315 30.80 8.85 9.23
C VAL A 315 31.97 8.01 8.71
N PRO A 316 31.76 7.04 7.81
CA PRO A 316 32.84 6.22 7.28
C PRO A 316 33.97 7.06 6.68
N ALA A 317 35.20 6.83 7.13
CA ALA A 317 36.37 7.56 6.63
C ALA A 317 36.65 7.34 5.14
N GLN A 318 36.25 6.18 4.61
CA GLN A 318 36.34 5.84 3.19
C GLN A 318 34.98 5.42 2.66
N ARG A 319 34.60 5.94 1.49
CA ARG A 319 33.37 5.56 0.78
C ARG A 319 33.67 4.45 -0.21
N ARG A 320 32.69 3.56 -0.42
CA ARG A 320 32.81 2.46 -1.38
C ARG A 320 32.87 3.03 -2.80
N ALA A 321 33.87 2.62 -3.59
CA ALA A 321 33.97 2.99 -5.00
C ALA A 321 32.87 2.36 -5.88
N GLY A 322 32.26 1.25 -5.41
CA GLY A 322 31.26 0.50 -6.16
C GLY A 322 31.89 -0.51 -7.13
N SER A 323 31.05 -1.11 -7.98
CA SER A 323 31.50 -2.13 -8.95
C SER A 323 31.94 -1.54 -10.31
N GLY A 324 31.89 -0.22 -10.46
CA GLY A 324 32.07 0.47 -11.75
C GLY A 324 30.88 0.35 -12.71
N LYS A 325 29.87 -0.46 -12.36
CA LYS A 325 28.64 -0.67 -13.13
C LYS A 325 27.53 0.26 -12.65
N TRP A 326 26.62 0.61 -13.56
CA TRP A 326 25.55 1.56 -13.32
C TRP A 326 24.21 1.02 -13.81
N LEU A 327 23.15 1.40 -13.11
CA LEU A 327 21.77 1.27 -13.56
C LEU A 327 21.27 2.65 -13.93
N GLU A 328 20.91 2.86 -15.19
CA GLU A 328 20.49 4.16 -15.68
C GLU A 328 19.02 4.14 -16.06
N LEU A 329 18.24 5.05 -15.49
CA LEU A 329 16.87 5.33 -15.91
C LEU A 329 16.89 6.66 -16.66
N LYS A 330 16.36 6.67 -17.88
CA LYS A 330 16.36 7.84 -18.77
C LYS A 330 14.96 8.33 -19.04
N GLY A 331 14.82 9.66 -19.05
CA GLY A 331 13.63 10.39 -19.43
C GLY A 331 12.37 10.03 -18.66
N ALA A 332 12.46 9.93 -17.32
CA ALA A 332 11.30 9.68 -16.49
C ALA A 332 10.40 10.93 -16.41
N THR A 333 9.13 10.78 -16.78
CA THR A 333 8.14 11.88 -16.84
C THR A 333 6.87 11.60 -16.02
N GLY A 334 6.92 10.60 -15.14
CA GLY A 334 5.81 10.26 -14.26
C GLY A 334 5.45 11.39 -13.30
N HIS A 335 4.16 11.74 -13.21
CA HIS A 335 3.64 12.80 -12.34
C HIS A 335 4.38 14.15 -12.51
N ASN A 336 5.13 14.59 -11.51
CA ASN A 336 5.86 15.85 -11.51
C ASN A 336 7.33 15.73 -11.95
N LEU A 337 7.76 14.55 -12.42
CA LEU A 337 9.10 14.34 -12.97
C LEU A 337 9.24 15.05 -14.32
N LYS A 338 10.34 15.77 -14.50
CA LYS A 338 10.62 16.63 -15.67
C LYS A 338 11.68 16.00 -16.58
N ASP A 339 11.32 14.93 -17.28
CA ASP A 339 12.23 14.18 -18.18
C ASP A 339 13.56 13.82 -17.49
N VAL A 340 13.45 13.19 -16.32
CA VAL A 340 14.57 12.97 -15.40
C VAL A 340 15.43 11.79 -15.87
N ASP A 341 16.73 12.06 -16.04
CA ASP A 341 17.77 11.05 -16.19
C ASP A 341 18.47 10.81 -14.85
N VAL A 342 18.57 9.56 -14.42
CA VAL A 342 19.29 9.17 -13.19
C VAL A 342 20.17 7.95 -13.43
N ALA A 343 21.40 7.99 -12.92
CA ALA A 343 22.33 6.88 -12.93
C ALA A 343 22.64 6.45 -11.49
N ILE A 344 22.40 5.17 -11.18
CA ILE A 344 22.56 4.59 -9.85
C ILE A 344 23.78 3.65 -9.86
N PRO A 345 24.82 3.93 -9.05
CA PRO A 345 26.03 3.11 -9.02
C PRO A 345 25.79 1.78 -8.29
N LEU A 346 26.11 0.67 -8.95
CA LEU A 346 25.92 -0.67 -8.40
C LEU A 346 27.05 -1.06 -7.44
N GLY A 347 26.70 -1.82 -6.40
CA GLY A 347 27.63 -2.21 -5.34
C GLY A 347 27.92 -1.09 -4.33
N THR A 348 27.04 -0.09 -4.25
CA THR A 348 27.16 1.04 -3.31
C THR A 348 25.92 1.14 -2.41
N PHE A 349 26.02 1.92 -1.34
CA PHE A 349 24.87 2.33 -0.54
C PHE A 349 24.37 3.68 -1.10
N THR A 350 23.32 3.64 -1.93
CA THR A 350 22.77 4.84 -2.58
C THR A 350 21.54 5.35 -1.82
N CYS A 351 21.57 6.61 -1.40
CA CYS A 351 20.42 7.29 -0.81
C CYS A 351 19.74 8.18 -1.85
N ILE A 352 18.41 8.05 -2.00
CA ILE A 352 17.59 8.99 -2.76
C ILE A 352 16.95 9.95 -1.78
N THR A 353 17.39 11.21 -1.81
CA THR A 353 16.96 12.26 -0.88
C THR A 353 16.22 13.39 -1.61
N GLY A 354 15.62 14.30 -0.84
CA GLY A 354 14.83 15.44 -1.33
C GLY A 354 13.60 15.70 -0.48
N VAL A 355 12.99 16.87 -0.64
CA VAL A 355 11.80 17.31 0.10
C VAL A 355 10.57 16.46 -0.22
N SER A 356 9.57 16.47 0.66
CA SER A 356 8.29 15.78 0.40
C SER A 356 7.63 16.36 -0.85
N GLY A 357 7.01 15.50 -1.66
CA GLY A 357 6.48 15.89 -2.97
C GLY A 357 7.50 16.03 -4.11
N SER A 358 8.82 15.89 -3.88
CA SER A 358 9.83 16.07 -4.94
C SER A 358 9.85 14.99 -6.04
N GLY A 359 9.01 13.95 -5.95
CA GLY A 359 8.93 12.87 -6.92
C GLY A 359 9.79 11.63 -6.59
N LYS A 360 10.35 11.51 -5.38
CA LYS A 360 11.17 10.33 -4.97
C LYS A 360 10.44 9.01 -5.17
N SER A 361 9.23 8.89 -4.61
CA SER A 361 8.42 7.67 -4.73
C SER A 361 7.99 7.41 -6.18
N SER A 362 7.69 8.47 -6.93
CA SER A 362 7.34 8.33 -8.35
C SER A 362 8.52 7.84 -9.18
N LEU A 363 9.73 8.31 -8.90
CA LEU A 363 10.96 7.86 -9.56
C LEU A 363 11.30 6.40 -9.20
N ILE A 364 11.30 6.06 -7.91
CA ILE A 364 11.78 4.76 -7.43
C ILE A 364 10.67 3.71 -7.39
N ASN A 365 9.62 3.94 -6.62
CA ASN A 365 8.59 2.93 -6.33
C ASN A 365 7.54 2.79 -7.45
N GLU A 366 7.33 3.83 -8.25
CA GLU A 366 6.32 3.84 -9.32
C GLU A 366 6.89 3.79 -10.74
N THR A 367 8.17 4.13 -10.94
CA THR A 367 8.84 4.03 -12.26
C THR A 367 9.88 2.92 -12.27
N LEU A 368 10.98 3.09 -11.53
CA LEU A 368 12.12 2.17 -11.60
C LEU A 368 11.74 0.76 -11.13
N TYR A 369 11.15 0.63 -9.95
CA TYR A 369 10.83 -0.67 -9.38
C TYR A 369 9.81 -1.46 -10.22
N PRO A 370 8.67 -0.90 -10.68
CA PRO A 370 7.77 -1.62 -11.57
C PRO A 370 8.43 -2.01 -12.90
N ALA A 371 9.29 -1.16 -13.48
CA ALA A 371 10.03 -1.51 -14.69
C ALA A 371 10.99 -2.69 -14.46
N LEU A 372 11.72 -2.70 -13.34
CA LEU A 372 12.57 -3.83 -12.95
C LEU A 372 11.74 -5.09 -12.68
N ARG A 373 10.56 -4.98 -12.06
CA ARG A 373 9.66 -6.12 -11.85
C ARG A 373 9.08 -6.67 -13.16
N GLN A 374 8.78 -5.82 -14.12
CA GLN A 374 8.38 -6.25 -15.46
C GLN A 374 9.49 -7.08 -16.11
N HIS A 375 10.72 -6.60 -16.03
CA HIS A 375 11.88 -7.29 -16.59
C HIS A 375 12.18 -8.64 -15.88
N PHE A 376 12.28 -8.65 -14.55
CA PHE A 376 12.70 -9.85 -13.80
C PHE A 376 11.56 -10.83 -13.45
N TYR A 377 10.33 -10.34 -13.30
CA TYR A 377 9.20 -11.12 -12.78
C TYR A 377 7.97 -11.12 -13.68
N LYS A 378 8.03 -10.49 -14.86
CA LYS A 378 6.89 -10.39 -15.80
C LYS A 378 5.62 -9.82 -15.14
N SER A 379 5.81 -8.84 -14.25
CA SER A 379 4.70 -8.19 -13.55
C SER A 379 3.76 -7.46 -14.51
N LEU A 380 2.45 -7.48 -14.22
CA LEU A 380 1.44 -6.74 -14.99
C LEU A 380 1.33 -5.26 -14.61
N LYS A 381 2.00 -4.83 -13.52
CA LYS A 381 1.99 -3.43 -13.07
C LYS A 381 2.88 -2.60 -14.00
N ASN A 382 2.27 -1.64 -14.71
CA ASN A 382 3.01 -0.73 -15.56
C ASN A 382 3.76 0.32 -14.72
N PRO A 383 5.04 0.58 -15.04
CA PRO A 383 5.74 1.75 -14.52
C PRO A 383 5.10 3.04 -15.05
N LEU A 384 5.29 4.14 -14.33
CA LEU A 384 5.02 5.47 -14.87
C LEU A 384 5.89 5.74 -16.12
N PRO A 385 5.51 6.69 -16.98
CA PRO A 385 6.21 6.94 -18.24
C PRO A 385 7.72 7.24 -18.06
N PHE A 386 8.54 6.54 -18.83
CA PHE A 386 9.98 6.75 -18.97
C PHE A 386 10.44 6.38 -20.38
N ARG A 387 11.66 6.75 -20.77
CA ARG A 387 12.20 6.52 -22.12
C ARG A 387 12.91 5.17 -22.24
N GLU A 388 13.91 4.93 -21.41
CA GLU A 388 14.70 3.69 -21.43
C GLU A 388 15.36 3.40 -20.08
N ILE A 389 15.73 2.14 -19.86
CA ILE A 389 16.58 1.72 -18.73
C ILE A 389 17.78 0.95 -19.28
N LYS A 390 18.99 1.31 -18.85
CA LYS A 390 20.25 0.63 -19.19
C LYS A 390 20.89 0.00 -17.96
N GLY A 391 21.69 -1.04 -18.17
CA GLY A 391 22.39 -1.74 -17.08
C GLY A 391 21.56 -2.84 -16.40
N LEU A 392 20.46 -3.28 -17.02
CA LEU A 392 19.64 -4.39 -16.52
C LEU A 392 20.43 -5.70 -16.44
N ASP A 393 21.35 -5.93 -17.39
CA ASP A 393 22.20 -7.13 -17.43
C ASP A 393 23.17 -7.24 -16.25
N HIS A 394 23.33 -6.18 -15.46
CA HIS A 394 24.20 -6.16 -14.28
C HIS A 394 23.49 -6.58 -12.99
N ILE A 395 22.17 -6.83 -13.05
CA ILE A 395 21.33 -7.14 -11.90
C ILE A 395 20.58 -8.44 -12.19
N ASN A 396 20.47 -9.33 -11.19
CA ASN A 396 19.78 -10.61 -11.35
C ASN A 396 18.33 -10.58 -10.83
N LYS A 397 18.06 -9.77 -9.80
CA LYS A 397 16.77 -9.69 -9.13
C LYS A 397 16.60 -8.36 -8.42
N VAL A 398 15.36 -7.95 -8.19
CA VAL A 398 15.03 -6.74 -7.41
C VAL A 398 14.08 -7.10 -6.28
N ILE A 399 14.37 -6.64 -5.07
CA ILE A 399 13.53 -6.86 -3.88
C ILE A 399 13.17 -5.49 -3.34
N ASP A 400 11.88 -5.25 -3.18
CA ASP A 400 11.36 -4.08 -2.48
C ASP A 400 10.98 -4.51 -1.06
N ILE A 401 11.41 -3.73 -0.10
CA ILE A 401 11.10 -3.90 1.32
C ILE A 401 10.32 -2.66 1.70
N ASP A 402 9.00 -2.76 1.61
CA ASP A 402 8.10 -1.64 1.83
C ASP A 402 7.66 -1.53 3.31
N GLN A 403 6.88 -0.49 3.60
CA GLN A 403 6.29 -0.24 4.92
C GLN A 403 4.88 -0.83 5.04
N SER A 404 4.46 -1.69 4.10
CA SER A 404 3.14 -2.29 4.18
C SER A 404 3.09 -3.28 5.36
N PRO A 405 1.96 -3.36 6.09
CA PRO A 405 1.85 -4.31 7.19
C PRO A 405 2.09 -5.74 6.70
N ILE A 406 2.92 -6.50 7.45
CA ILE A 406 3.26 -7.92 7.20
C ILE A 406 2.01 -8.78 6.93
N GLY A 407 0.89 -8.44 7.58
CA GLY A 407 -0.43 -8.89 7.19
C GLY A 407 -1.53 -8.13 7.89
N ARG A 408 -2.74 -8.20 7.33
CA ARG A 408 -3.94 -7.52 7.86
C ARG A 408 -4.76 -8.40 8.80
N THR A 409 -4.22 -9.54 9.23
CA THR A 409 -4.93 -10.49 10.09
C THR A 409 -4.03 -10.97 11.23
N PRO A 410 -4.58 -11.35 12.39
CA PRO A 410 -3.81 -11.88 13.53
C PRO A 410 -3.05 -13.19 13.23
N ARG A 411 -3.27 -13.77 12.04
CA ARG A 411 -2.61 -14.99 11.58
C ARG A 411 -1.24 -14.73 10.96
N SER A 412 -0.97 -13.51 10.52
CA SER A 412 0.34 -13.12 10.03
C SER A 412 1.17 -12.65 11.22
N ASN A 413 2.26 -13.36 11.49
CA ASN A 413 3.21 -13.04 12.55
C ASN A 413 4.64 -13.29 12.05
N PRO A 414 5.69 -12.82 12.77
CA PRO A 414 7.07 -12.98 12.34
C PRO A 414 7.46 -14.41 11.99
N ALA A 415 6.99 -15.39 12.79
CA ALA A 415 7.30 -16.80 12.58
C ALA A 415 6.71 -17.38 11.28
N THR A 416 5.49 -16.96 10.91
CA THR A 416 4.86 -17.35 9.64
C THR A 416 5.44 -16.61 8.45
N TYR A 417 5.80 -15.34 8.60
CA TYR A 417 6.30 -14.52 7.51
C TYR A 417 7.72 -14.93 7.08
N THR A 418 8.60 -15.22 8.04
CA THR A 418 9.96 -15.69 7.77
C THR A 418 10.01 -17.16 7.35
N GLY A 419 8.92 -17.91 7.53
CA GLY A 419 8.85 -19.35 7.26
C GLY A 419 9.44 -20.23 8.37
N VAL A 420 10.05 -19.65 9.42
CA VAL A 420 10.64 -20.38 10.55
C VAL A 420 9.63 -21.31 11.22
N PHE A 421 8.36 -20.90 11.30
CA PHE A 421 7.31 -21.72 11.91
C PHE A 421 7.04 -23.04 11.16
N THR A 422 7.41 -23.14 9.89
CA THR A 422 7.29 -24.41 9.15
C THR A 422 8.28 -25.45 9.68
N GLU A 423 9.51 -25.05 9.94
CA GLU A 423 10.53 -25.95 10.50
C GLU A 423 10.22 -26.32 11.95
N ILE A 424 9.75 -25.35 12.76
CA ILE A 424 9.28 -25.62 14.13
C ILE A 424 8.15 -26.67 14.13
N ARG A 425 7.16 -26.55 13.23
CA ARG A 425 6.06 -27.53 13.15
C ARG A 425 6.52 -28.92 12.71
N LYS A 426 7.56 -29.02 11.87
CA LYS A 426 8.16 -30.31 11.52
C LYS A 426 8.81 -30.95 12.74
N LEU A 427 9.59 -30.17 13.50
CA LEU A 427 10.19 -30.63 14.75
C LEU A 427 9.15 -31.19 15.72
N PHE A 428 8.04 -30.47 15.95
CA PHE A 428 6.96 -30.95 16.83
C PHE A 428 6.27 -32.22 16.29
N ALA A 429 6.13 -32.36 14.98
CA ALA A 429 5.57 -33.57 14.37
C ALA A 429 6.50 -34.78 14.50
N ASP A 430 7.82 -34.56 14.60
CA ASP A 430 8.80 -35.62 14.71
C ASP A 430 8.99 -36.17 16.13
N LEU A 431 8.35 -35.56 17.14
CA LEU A 431 8.41 -36.01 18.53
C LEU A 431 7.75 -37.39 18.72
N PRO A 432 8.25 -38.22 19.65
CA PRO A 432 7.68 -39.55 19.92
C PRO A 432 6.17 -39.52 20.19
N GLU A 433 5.70 -38.59 21.02
CA GLU A 433 4.29 -38.42 21.37
C GLU A 433 3.44 -38.09 20.14
N SER A 434 3.96 -37.21 19.27
CA SER A 434 3.33 -36.85 18.00
C SER A 434 3.25 -38.05 17.05
N LYS A 435 4.33 -38.83 16.93
CA LYS A 435 4.37 -40.02 16.07
C LYS A 435 3.38 -41.09 16.54
N ILE A 436 3.29 -41.33 17.84
CA ILE A 436 2.33 -42.27 18.43
C ILE A 436 0.89 -41.82 18.16
N ARG A 437 0.61 -40.52 18.30
CA ARG A 437 -0.72 -39.93 18.04
C ARG A 437 -1.02 -39.70 16.55
N GLY A 438 -0.10 -40.02 15.65
CA GLY A 438 -0.23 -39.79 14.20
C GLY A 438 -0.29 -38.31 13.80
N TYR A 439 0.24 -37.41 14.63
CA TYR A 439 0.23 -35.98 14.37
C TYR A 439 1.25 -35.60 13.31
N LYS A 440 0.77 -34.90 12.28
CA LYS A 440 1.58 -34.34 11.19
C LYS A 440 1.84 -32.85 11.43
N PRO A 441 2.75 -32.19 10.68
CA PRO A 441 3.00 -30.74 10.82
C PRO A 441 1.77 -29.85 10.64
N GLY A 442 0.71 -30.37 10.01
CA GLY A 442 -0.59 -29.70 9.91
C GLY A 442 -1.32 -29.57 11.24
N ARG A 443 -1.16 -30.51 12.19
CA ARG A 443 -1.76 -30.45 13.53
C ARG A 443 -1.26 -29.22 14.29
N PHE A 444 0.03 -28.94 14.18
CA PHE A 444 0.69 -27.79 14.82
C PHE A 444 0.55 -26.49 14.02
N SER A 445 -0.31 -26.44 13.00
CA SER A 445 -0.61 -25.22 12.26
C SER A 445 -1.89 -24.58 12.77
N PHE A 446 -1.82 -23.37 13.33
CA PHE A 446 -3.02 -22.62 13.71
C PHE A 446 -3.88 -22.20 12.49
N ASN A 447 -3.35 -22.29 11.27
CA ASN A 447 -4.08 -21.97 10.04
C ASN A 447 -4.91 -23.14 9.49
N VAL A 448 -4.65 -24.38 9.94
CA VAL A 448 -5.27 -25.60 9.39
C VAL A 448 -6.21 -26.23 10.43
N LYS A 449 -7.34 -26.79 9.97
CA LYS A 449 -8.24 -27.55 10.84
C LYS A 449 -7.53 -28.80 11.37
N GLY A 450 -7.74 -29.11 12.64
CA GLY A 450 -7.16 -30.29 13.28
C GLY A 450 -6.70 -29.99 14.70
N GLY A 451 -5.62 -29.21 14.85
CA GLY A 451 -5.06 -28.88 16.17
C GLY A 451 -5.34 -27.46 16.66
N ARG A 452 -5.78 -26.56 15.79
CA ARG A 452 -6.14 -25.19 16.18
C ARG A 452 -7.39 -25.15 17.07
N CYS A 453 -7.57 -24.07 17.82
CA CYS A 453 -8.85 -23.75 18.45
C CYS A 453 -9.88 -23.39 17.38
N GLU A 454 -11.04 -24.06 17.37
CA GLU A 454 -12.08 -23.82 16.37
C GLU A 454 -12.92 -22.56 16.67
N THR A 455 -13.04 -22.14 17.93
CA THR A 455 -13.74 -20.89 18.31
C THR A 455 -13.13 -19.67 17.65
N CYS A 456 -11.81 -19.47 17.80
CA CYS A 456 -11.09 -18.37 17.16
C CYS A 456 -10.52 -18.75 15.79
N LYS A 457 -10.76 -19.98 15.31
CA LYS A 457 -10.16 -20.55 14.10
C LYS A 457 -8.63 -20.33 14.05
N GLY A 458 -7.96 -20.54 15.18
CA GLY A 458 -6.50 -20.36 15.36
C GLY A 458 -5.97 -18.92 15.40
N SER A 459 -6.83 -17.91 15.40
CA SER A 459 -6.44 -16.50 15.55
C SER A 459 -5.86 -16.20 16.95
N GLY A 460 -6.33 -16.91 17.98
CA GLY A 460 -6.08 -16.56 19.40
C GLY A 460 -6.93 -15.39 19.89
N MET A 461 -7.38 -14.53 18.97
CA MET A 461 -8.22 -13.37 19.23
C MET A 461 -9.55 -13.45 18.46
N ARG A 462 -10.59 -12.81 19.00
CA ARG A 462 -11.85 -12.52 18.31
C ARG A 462 -11.92 -11.02 18.00
N VAL A 463 -12.48 -10.68 16.84
CA VAL A 463 -12.75 -9.29 16.46
C VAL A 463 -14.12 -8.92 16.99
N ILE A 464 -14.20 -7.84 17.76
CA ILE A 464 -15.46 -7.19 18.12
C ILE A 464 -15.61 -5.99 17.19
N GLU A 465 -16.58 -6.08 16.29
CA GLU A 465 -16.92 -4.99 15.38
C GLU A 465 -17.56 -3.84 16.16
N MET A 466 -17.05 -2.63 15.94
CA MET A 466 -17.52 -1.41 16.59
C MET A 466 -18.11 -0.47 15.53
N ASN A 467 -19.25 0.16 15.84
CA ASN A 467 -19.95 0.97 14.82
C ASN A 467 -19.25 2.29 14.48
N PHE A 468 -18.58 2.91 15.45
CA PHE A 468 -17.96 4.25 15.31
C PHE A 468 -16.50 4.31 15.78
N LEU A 469 -16.04 3.26 16.46
CA LEU A 469 -14.67 3.12 16.91
C LEU A 469 -13.97 2.06 16.06
N PRO A 470 -12.62 2.06 16.02
CA PRO A 470 -11.89 0.96 15.41
C PRO A 470 -12.25 -0.37 16.09
N ASP A 471 -12.32 -1.44 15.29
CA ASP A 471 -12.55 -2.79 15.79
C ASP A 471 -11.52 -3.18 16.84
N VAL A 472 -11.99 -3.89 17.87
CA VAL A 472 -11.14 -4.31 19.00
C VAL A 472 -10.92 -5.81 18.94
N TYR A 473 -9.67 -6.22 19.16
CA TYR A 473 -9.32 -7.62 19.32
C TYR A 473 -9.37 -8.01 20.79
N VAL A 474 -10.19 -9.02 21.12
CA VAL A 474 -10.26 -9.61 22.46
C VAL A 474 -9.73 -11.02 22.45
N GLU A 475 -9.10 -11.43 23.54
CA GLU A 475 -8.62 -12.80 23.69
C GLU A 475 -9.76 -13.81 23.56
N CYS A 476 -9.49 -14.93 22.91
CA CYS A 476 -10.47 -16.01 22.77
C CYS A 476 -10.70 -16.70 24.11
N GLU A 477 -11.92 -16.62 24.62
CA GLU A 477 -12.37 -17.29 25.87
C GLU A 477 -12.10 -18.80 25.91
N THR A 478 -12.12 -19.50 24.77
CA THR A 478 -11.95 -20.96 24.72
C THR A 478 -10.50 -21.40 24.83
N CYS A 479 -9.56 -20.67 24.22
CA CYS A 479 -8.15 -21.06 24.21
C CYS A 479 -7.26 -20.11 25.01
N LEU A 480 -7.82 -19.03 25.59
CA LEU A 480 -7.09 -18.01 26.35
C LEU A 480 -5.88 -17.50 25.56
N GLY A 481 -6.08 -17.15 24.29
CA GLY A 481 -5.02 -16.69 23.40
C GLY A 481 -4.09 -17.77 22.83
N ARG A 482 -4.09 -19.01 23.36
CA ARG A 482 -3.15 -20.09 23.00
C ARG A 482 -3.27 -20.63 21.57
N ARG A 483 -4.29 -20.23 20.80
CA ARG A 483 -4.53 -20.58 19.37
C ARG A 483 -4.81 -22.07 19.07
N TYR A 484 -4.54 -22.99 19.98
CA TYR A 484 -4.69 -24.44 19.79
C TYR A 484 -5.73 -25.06 20.74
N ASN A 485 -6.20 -26.26 20.41
CA ASN A 485 -6.97 -27.08 21.33
C ASN A 485 -6.05 -27.76 22.36
N ARG A 486 -6.65 -28.23 23.46
CA ARG A 486 -5.92 -28.81 24.59
C ARG A 486 -5.07 -30.00 24.18
N GLU A 487 -5.57 -30.88 23.33
CA GLU A 487 -4.89 -32.11 22.92
C GLU A 487 -3.61 -31.84 22.12
N THR A 488 -3.56 -30.72 21.39
CA THR A 488 -2.36 -30.30 20.65
C THR A 488 -1.30 -29.69 21.58
N LEU A 489 -1.73 -29.02 22.64
CA LEU A 489 -0.83 -28.39 23.61
C LEU A 489 -0.17 -29.40 24.57
N GLU A 490 -0.68 -30.63 24.65
CA GLU A 490 -0.07 -31.72 25.42
C GLU A 490 1.27 -32.20 24.85
N VAL A 491 1.56 -31.93 23.57
CA VAL A 491 2.85 -32.27 22.97
C VAL A 491 3.86 -31.19 23.36
N LEU A 492 4.89 -31.60 24.11
CA LEU A 492 5.90 -30.70 24.65
C LEU A 492 7.27 -31.00 24.03
N TYR A 493 7.97 -29.95 23.60
CA TYR A 493 9.39 -29.99 23.29
C TYR A 493 10.15 -29.26 24.38
N LYS A 494 11.08 -29.95 25.06
CA LYS A 494 11.83 -29.39 26.20
C LYS A 494 10.93 -28.71 27.25
N GLY A 495 9.77 -29.32 27.54
CA GLY A 495 8.79 -28.79 28.50
C GLY A 495 7.94 -27.60 28.01
N LYS A 496 8.01 -27.25 26.72
CA LYS A 496 7.26 -26.15 26.11
C LYS A 496 6.32 -26.68 25.02
N SER A 497 5.05 -26.29 25.06
CA SER A 497 4.09 -26.56 23.99
C SER A 497 4.37 -25.69 22.77
N ILE A 498 3.70 -26.00 21.65
CA ILE A 498 3.80 -25.17 20.44
C ILE A 498 3.33 -23.73 20.67
N SER A 499 2.38 -23.50 21.60
CA SER A 499 1.95 -22.15 21.97
C SER A 499 3.01 -21.44 22.80
N ASP A 500 3.64 -22.13 23.75
CA ASP A 500 4.70 -21.53 24.57
C ASP A 500 5.88 -21.08 23.69
N VAL A 501 6.25 -21.87 22.67
CA VAL A 501 7.28 -21.50 21.70
C VAL A 501 6.87 -20.29 20.86
N LEU A 502 5.58 -20.13 20.54
CA LEU A 502 5.07 -18.94 19.84
C LEU A 502 5.03 -17.69 20.73
N GLU A 503 4.98 -17.85 22.05
CA GLU A 503 4.99 -16.76 23.03
C GLU A 503 6.42 -16.32 23.42
N MET A 504 7.44 -17.09 23.02
CA MET A 504 8.85 -16.73 23.22
C MET A 504 9.21 -15.50 22.39
N THR A 505 10.12 -14.68 22.94
CA THR A 505 10.77 -13.63 22.17
C THR A 505 11.73 -14.24 21.13
N VAL A 506 12.15 -13.48 20.12
CA VAL A 506 13.09 -13.98 19.11
C VAL A 506 14.46 -14.32 19.71
N ASP A 507 14.83 -13.65 20.80
CA ASP A 507 16.11 -13.87 21.49
C ASP A 507 16.10 -15.13 22.38
N GLU A 508 14.91 -15.56 22.84
CA GLU A 508 14.71 -16.79 23.62
C GLU A 508 14.56 -18.02 22.71
#